data_AF-A0A3D2C1X4-F1
#
_entry.id   AF-A0A3D2C1X4-F1
#
_cell.length_a   1.000
_cell.length_b   1.000
_cell.length_c   1.000
_cell.angle_alpha   90.00
_cell.angle_beta   90.00
_cell.angle_gamma   90.00
#
_symmetry.space_group_name_H-M   'P 1'
#
loop_
_entity.id
_entity.type
_entity.pdbx_description
1 polymer ?
#
loop_
_entity_poly.entity_id
_entity_poly.type
_entity_poly.pdbx_seq_one_letter_code
_entity_poly.pdbx_strand_id
1 'polypeptide(L)'
;TCNATWKVALDTTLEPDADNHPRLTVAEAYDRIDAHFTERPVQDAARFEAEGIAFEGEDGVLLKARTGARGFDVVAEGPLVLDGRGLSVDGTTRLEFDELKAVSVELGNKVQLRTNDRLYRLVPESGSVLRWGHFIHRWRCSVQGLPHTPLG
;
A
#
# COMPACT_ATOMS: atom_id res chain seq x y z
N THR A 1 -15.60 8.06 -11.85
CA THR A 1 -15.32 8.59 -10.50
C THR A 1 -15.55 7.49 -9.49
N CYS A 2 -14.50 7.03 -8.79
CA CYS A 2 -14.60 5.98 -7.77
C CYS A 2 -14.96 6.60 -6.41
N ASN A 3 -16.22 7.00 -6.23
CA ASN A 3 -16.76 7.50 -4.95
C ASN A 3 -17.98 6.68 -4.49
N ALA A 4 -18.05 5.40 -4.88
CA ALA A 4 -19.10 4.50 -4.42
C ALA A 4 -18.85 4.13 -2.95
N THR A 5 -19.87 4.26 -2.11
CA THR A 5 -19.84 3.85 -0.71
C THR A 5 -20.38 2.44 -0.56
N TRP A 6 -19.72 1.65 0.28
CA TRP A 6 -20.08 0.26 0.53
C TRP A 6 -20.13 0.00 2.04
N LYS A 7 -21.08 -0.81 2.47
CA LYS A 7 -21.14 -1.39 3.81
C LYS A 7 -20.60 -2.81 3.78
N VAL A 8 -19.88 -3.19 4.83
CA VAL A 8 -19.36 -4.56 4.98
C VAL A 8 -20.28 -5.32 5.93
N ALA A 9 -20.92 -6.36 5.43
CA ALA A 9 -21.71 -7.28 6.24
C ALA A 9 -20.81 -8.28 7.00
N LEU A 10 -21.36 -8.93 8.03
CA LEU A 10 -20.63 -9.90 8.86
C LEU A 10 -20.13 -11.12 8.08
N ASP A 11 -20.77 -11.44 6.97
CA ASP A 11 -20.40 -12.51 6.04
C ASP A 11 -19.36 -12.05 5.00
N THR A 12 -18.74 -10.88 5.19
CA THR A 12 -17.75 -10.25 4.30
C THR A 12 -18.31 -9.84 2.93
N THR A 13 -19.62 -9.69 2.82
CA THR A 13 -20.25 -9.10 1.63
C THR A 13 -20.14 -7.58 1.66
N LEU A 14 -19.72 -6.98 0.54
CA LEU A 14 -19.80 -5.55 0.27
C LEU A 14 -21.17 -5.23 -0.33
N GLU A 15 -21.95 -4.46 0.42
CA GLU A 15 -23.26 -3.96 0.03
C GLU A 15 -23.14 -2.51 -0.42
N PRO A 16 -23.47 -2.19 -1.68
CA PRO A 16 -23.37 -0.83 -2.15
C PRO A 16 -24.49 0.02 -1.56
N ASP A 17 -24.18 1.26 -1.20
CA ASP A 17 -25.19 2.22 -0.73
C ASP A 17 -26.10 2.72 -1.87
N ALA A 18 -25.73 2.47 -3.13
CA ALA A 18 -26.49 2.86 -4.31
C ALA A 18 -26.81 1.65 -5.20
N ASP A 19 -28.04 1.59 -5.70
CA ASP A 19 -28.63 0.43 -6.41
C ASP A 19 -27.92 0.04 -7.72
N ASN A 20 -27.04 0.89 -8.23
CA ASN A 20 -26.36 0.75 -9.51
C ASN A 20 -25.00 0.02 -9.42
N HIS A 21 -24.63 -0.49 -8.26
CA HIS A 21 -23.43 -1.31 -8.10
C HIS A 21 -23.79 -2.76 -7.71
N PRO A 22 -23.06 -3.77 -8.21
CA PRO A 22 -23.35 -5.16 -7.88
C PRO A 22 -22.85 -5.49 -6.46
N ARG A 23 -23.63 -6.24 -5.68
CA ARG A 23 -23.10 -6.87 -4.45
C ARG A 23 -21.92 -7.77 -4.80
N LEU A 24 -20.90 -7.78 -3.96
CA LEU A 24 -19.68 -8.56 -4.15
C LEU A 24 -19.03 -8.82 -2.81
N THR A 25 -18.36 -9.96 -2.65
CA THR A 25 -17.58 -10.27 -1.45
C THR A 25 -16.29 -9.45 -1.41
N VAL A 26 -15.69 -9.32 -0.22
CA VAL A 26 -14.36 -8.70 -0.07
C VAL A 26 -13.32 -9.41 -0.94
N ALA A 27 -13.41 -10.73 -1.09
CA ALA A 27 -12.53 -11.51 -1.95
C ALA A 27 -12.70 -11.13 -3.43
N GLU A 28 -13.93 -11.08 -3.94
CA GLU A 28 -14.19 -10.65 -5.31
C GLU A 28 -13.78 -9.19 -5.56
N ALA A 29 -13.93 -8.32 -4.56
CA ALA A 29 -13.45 -6.94 -4.63
C ALA A 29 -11.92 -6.91 -4.84
N TYR A 30 -11.21 -7.72 -4.05
CA TYR A 30 -9.76 -7.85 -4.15
C TYR A 30 -9.34 -8.40 -5.52
N ASP A 31 -9.97 -9.48 -5.99
CA ASP A 31 -9.68 -10.08 -7.30
C ASP A 31 -9.91 -9.08 -8.44
N ARG A 32 -10.95 -8.23 -8.35
CA ARG A 32 -11.19 -7.18 -9.34
C ARG A 32 -10.12 -6.09 -9.31
N ILE A 33 -9.65 -5.70 -8.13
CA ILE A 33 -8.53 -4.76 -7.98
C ILE A 33 -7.26 -5.36 -8.59
N ASP A 34 -7.00 -6.64 -8.31
CA ASP A 34 -5.82 -7.35 -8.82
C ASP A 34 -5.88 -7.60 -10.33
N ALA A 35 -7.08 -7.81 -10.89
CA ALA A 35 -7.27 -7.91 -12.33
C ALA A 35 -7.15 -6.55 -13.02
N HIS A 36 -7.57 -5.47 -12.36
CA HIS A 36 -7.47 -4.11 -12.88
C HIS A 36 -6.02 -3.60 -12.89
N PHE A 37 -5.29 -3.86 -11.81
CA PHE A 37 -3.90 -3.46 -11.67
C PHE A 37 -2.95 -4.62 -11.98
N THR A 38 -2.07 -4.44 -12.96
CA THR A 38 -1.10 -5.47 -13.37
C THR A 38 -0.06 -5.77 -12.27
N GLU A 39 0.96 -6.57 -12.57
CA GLU A 39 2.04 -6.90 -11.63
C GLU A 39 2.77 -5.66 -11.09
N ARG A 40 2.77 -4.56 -11.85
CA ARG A 40 3.32 -3.25 -11.47
C ARG A 40 2.18 -2.24 -11.47
N PRO A 41 1.41 -2.15 -10.38
CA PRO A 41 0.27 -1.25 -10.30
C PRO A 41 0.74 0.19 -10.45
N VAL A 42 0.13 0.93 -11.37
CA VAL A 42 0.38 2.35 -11.59
C VAL A 42 -0.94 3.10 -11.47
N GLN A 43 -0.95 4.20 -10.73
CA GLN A 43 -2.12 5.06 -10.57
C GLN A 43 -2.43 5.87 -11.83
N ASP A 44 -1.39 6.41 -12.47
CA ASP A 44 -1.48 7.22 -13.70
C ASP A 44 -0.37 6.79 -14.66
N ALA A 45 -0.75 6.12 -15.76
CA ALA A 45 0.20 5.59 -16.73
C ALA A 45 1.02 6.69 -17.42
N ALA A 46 0.39 7.82 -17.76
CA ALA A 46 1.08 8.92 -18.44
C ALA A 46 2.12 9.56 -17.52
N ARG A 47 1.78 9.72 -16.24
CA ARG A 47 2.73 10.24 -15.24
C ARG A 47 3.86 9.25 -14.97
N PHE A 48 3.57 7.96 -14.90
CA PHE A 48 4.63 6.96 -14.75
C PHE A 48 5.60 6.95 -15.94
N GLU A 49 5.10 7.09 -17.17
CA GLU A 49 5.96 7.20 -18.35
C GLU A 49 6.83 8.47 -18.34
N ALA A 50 6.29 9.59 -17.86
CA ALA A 50 7.00 10.87 -17.84
C ALA A 50 7.99 11.00 -16.67
N GLU A 51 7.61 10.54 -15.48
CA GLU A 51 8.29 10.84 -14.21
C GLU A 51 8.79 9.60 -13.47
N GLY A 52 8.35 8.40 -13.87
CA GLY A 52 8.64 7.15 -13.16
C GLY A 52 7.85 6.97 -11.86
N ILE A 53 6.87 7.84 -11.58
CA ILE A 53 6.05 7.79 -10.36
C ILE A 53 4.90 6.82 -10.58
N ALA A 54 4.91 5.72 -9.82
CA ALA A 54 3.90 4.67 -9.91
C ALA A 54 2.67 4.99 -9.06
N PHE A 55 2.88 5.60 -7.89
CA PHE A 55 1.81 5.99 -6.99
C PHE A 55 2.22 7.21 -6.17
N GLU A 56 1.34 8.19 -6.06
CA GLU A 56 1.53 9.34 -5.18
C GLU A 56 0.28 9.48 -4.32
N GLY A 57 0.49 9.65 -3.02
CA GLY A 57 -0.58 10.02 -2.10
C GLY A 57 -0.24 11.29 -1.34
N GLU A 58 -1.10 11.62 -0.40
CA GLU A 58 -0.86 12.73 0.53
C GLU A 58 0.29 12.39 1.50
N ASP A 59 0.49 13.26 2.48
CA ASP A 59 1.52 13.12 3.47
C ASP A 59 1.31 11.86 4.33
N GLY A 60 2.41 11.39 4.91
CA GLY A 60 2.39 10.31 5.86
C GLY A 60 3.65 10.24 6.69
N VAL A 61 3.60 9.38 7.70
CA VAL A 61 4.69 9.23 8.66
C VAL A 61 5.32 7.85 8.49
N LEU A 62 6.65 7.83 8.35
CA LEU A 62 7.44 6.62 8.44
C LEU A 62 8.02 6.48 9.84
N LEU A 63 7.61 5.41 10.50
CA LEU A 63 8.03 5.04 11.84
C LEU A 63 9.01 3.87 11.78
N LYS A 64 10.01 3.86 12.65
CA LYS A 64 10.97 2.76 12.80
C LYS A 64 10.92 2.19 14.21
N ALA A 65 10.87 0.86 14.31
CA ALA A 65 10.86 0.18 15.60
C ALA A 65 12.16 0.45 16.38
N ARG A 66 12.01 0.72 17.69
CA ARG A 66 13.14 0.92 18.59
C ARG A 66 13.95 -0.37 18.75
N THR A 67 15.26 -0.24 18.84
CA THR A 67 16.15 -1.37 19.13
C THR A 67 16.26 -1.55 20.65
N GLY A 68 15.95 -2.74 21.16
CA GLY A 68 16.07 -3.05 22.60
C GLY A 68 14.99 -2.44 23.50
N ALA A 69 13.97 -1.79 22.93
CA ALA A 69 12.86 -1.20 23.67
C ALA A 69 11.54 -1.32 22.90
N ARG A 70 10.41 -1.17 23.61
CA ARG A 70 9.09 -1.12 22.98
C ARG A 70 8.84 0.26 22.35
N GLY A 71 8.19 0.27 21.18
CA GLY A 71 7.72 1.49 20.53
C GLY A 71 8.41 1.77 19.19
N PHE A 72 8.09 2.93 18.62
CA PHE A 72 8.59 3.39 17.34
C PHE A 72 9.04 4.85 17.46
N ASP A 73 10.03 5.22 16.65
CA ASP A 73 10.47 6.59 16.46
C ASP A 73 10.08 7.06 15.06
N VAL A 74 9.72 8.34 14.93
CA VAL A 74 9.51 8.98 13.62
C VAL A 74 10.86 9.10 12.93
N VAL A 75 10.95 8.60 11.70
CA VAL A 75 12.12 8.72 10.85
C VAL A 75 11.91 9.81 9.80
N ALA A 76 10.70 9.88 9.27
CA ALA A 76 10.32 10.84 8.24
C ALA A 76 8.83 11.14 8.29
N GLU A 77 8.48 12.34 7.84
CA GLU A 77 7.11 12.81 7.69
C GLU A 77 7.05 13.72 6.47
N GLY A 78 6.06 13.50 5.61
CA GLY A 78 5.85 14.30 4.40
C GLY A 78 5.27 13.49 3.25
N PRO A 79 5.36 14.01 2.00
CA PRO A 79 4.71 13.41 0.84
C PRO A 79 5.15 11.98 0.60
N LEU A 80 4.17 11.12 0.31
CA LEU A 80 4.40 9.70 0.02
C LEU A 80 4.43 9.46 -1.49
N VAL A 81 5.56 8.93 -1.97
CA VAL A 81 5.77 8.63 -3.40
C VAL A 81 6.29 7.20 -3.54
N LEU A 82 5.67 6.43 -4.42
CA LEU A 82 6.15 5.14 -4.90
C LEU A 82 6.63 5.30 -6.34
N ASP A 83 7.86 4.88 -6.61
CA ASP A 83 8.43 4.83 -7.95
C ASP A 83 8.95 3.41 -8.26
N GLY A 84 9.68 3.24 -9.36
CA GLY A 84 10.24 1.93 -9.73
C GLY A 84 11.32 1.39 -8.79
N ARG A 85 11.80 2.20 -7.84
CA ARG A 85 12.88 1.86 -6.90
C ARG A 85 12.34 1.49 -5.51
N GLY A 86 11.36 2.24 -5.02
CA GLY A 86 10.81 1.99 -3.69
C GLY A 86 9.80 3.04 -3.23
N LEU A 87 9.59 3.06 -1.92
CA LEU A 87 8.77 4.06 -1.23
C LEU A 87 9.67 5.20 -0.75
N SER A 88 9.38 6.42 -1.19
CA SER A 88 9.92 7.65 -0.63
C SER A 88 8.88 8.32 0.27
N VAL A 89 9.35 8.84 1.40
CA VAL A 89 8.66 9.80 2.27
C VAL A 89 9.50 11.07 2.24
N ASP A 90 8.88 12.25 2.27
CA ASP A 90 9.55 13.58 2.28
C ASP A 90 10.46 13.90 1.06
N GLY A 91 10.48 13.00 0.06
CA GLY A 91 11.37 13.09 -1.12
C GLY A 91 12.82 12.67 -0.87
N THR A 92 13.22 12.40 0.38
CA THR A 92 14.61 12.04 0.73
C THR A 92 14.71 10.71 1.46
N THR A 93 13.76 10.40 2.35
CA THR A 93 13.76 9.14 3.10
C THR A 93 13.17 8.01 2.25
N ARG A 94 13.98 7.03 1.88
CA ARG A 94 13.57 5.93 1.00
C ARG A 94 13.71 4.55 1.63
N LEU A 95 12.74 3.68 1.36
CA LEU A 95 12.81 2.24 1.52
C LEU A 95 12.79 1.58 0.14
N GLU A 96 13.91 1.01 -0.25
CA GLU A 96 14.10 0.37 -1.56
C GLU A 96 13.40 -1.00 -1.59
N PHE A 97 12.87 -1.40 -2.75
CA PHE A 97 12.16 -2.67 -2.87
C PHE A 97 13.06 -3.89 -2.64
N ASP A 98 14.34 -3.83 -2.96
CA ASP A 98 15.30 -4.93 -2.76
C ASP A 98 15.62 -5.18 -1.26
N GLU A 99 15.52 -4.16 -0.43
CA GLU A 99 15.67 -4.23 1.02
C GLU A 99 14.42 -4.79 1.72
N LEU A 100 13.23 -4.61 1.14
CA LEU A 100 11.96 -5.05 1.73
C LEU A 100 11.78 -6.57 1.66
N LYS A 101 11.63 -7.22 2.82
CA LYS A 101 11.40 -8.67 2.95
C LYS A 101 9.95 -9.04 3.19
N ALA A 102 9.17 -8.14 3.77
CA ALA A 102 7.74 -8.35 3.93
C ALA A 102 6.99 -7.02 3.96
N VAL A 103 5.76 -7.08 3.47
CA VAL A 103 4.77 -6.01 3.55
C VAL A 103 3.52 -6.67 4.12
N SER A 104 2.99 -6.13 5.22
CA SER A 104 1.73 -6.58 5.83
C SER A 104 0.90 -5.37 6.22
N VAL A 105 -0.41 -5.53 6.27
CA VAL A 105 -1.32 -4.46 6.71
C VAL A 105 -1.93 -4.87 8.04
N GLU A 106 -1.66 -4.10 9.09
CA GLU A 106 -2.19 -4.39 10.43
C GLU A 106 -3.54 -3.70 10.65
N LEU A 107 -4.42 -4.34 11.42
CA LEU A 107 -5.63 -3.72 11.98
C LEU A 107 -5.23 -2.43 12.74
N GLY A 108 -5.69 -1.28 12.24
CA GLY A 108 -5.39 0.03 12.85
C GLY A 108 -4.69 1.04 11.94
N ASN A 109 -4.94 1.00 10.63
CA ASN A 109 -4.50 1.99 9.63
C ASN A 109 -2.97 2.08 9.46
N LYS A 110 -2.25 0.96 9.37
CA LYS A 110 -0.79 0.96 9.20
C LYS A 110 -0.34 -0.11 8.23
N VAL A 111 0.65 0.24 7.41
CA VAL A 111 1.40 -0.73 6.60
C VAL A 111 2.71 -1.02 7.31
N GLN A 112 2.92 -2.28 7.65
CA GLN A 112 4.16 -2.74 8.26
C GLN A 112 5.13 -3.20 7.16
N LEU A 113 6.34 -2.65 7.21
CA LEU A 113 7.38 -2.85 6.22
C LEU A 113 8.60 -3.43 6.92
N ARG A 114 9.01 -4.64 6.55
CA ARG A 114 10.14 -5.32 7.17
C ARG A 114 11.33 -5.32 6.23
N THR A 115 12.48 -4.84 6.69
CA THR A 115 13.77 -5.00 6.03
C THR A 115 14.56 -6.14 6.69
N ASN A 116 15.81 -6.37 6.26
CA ASN A 116 16.69 -7.36 6.91
C ASN A 116 16.96 -7.03 8.38
N ASP A 117 17.10 -5.75 8.69
CA ASP A 117 17.62 -5.29 9.98
C ASP A 117 16.55 -4.56 10.82
N ARG A 118 15.46 -4.09 10.21
CA ARG A 118 14.46 -3.23 10.86
C ARG A 118 13.03 -3.60 10.54
N LEU A 119 12.16 -3.11 11.42
CA LEU A 119 10.73 -3.04 11.23
C LEU A 119 10.31 -1.58 11.13
N TYR A 120 9.60 -1.24 10.07
CA TYR A 120 9.02 0.06 9.83
C TYR A 120 7.50 -0.02 9.82
N ARG A 121 6.86 1.12 10.08
CA ARG A 121 5.42 1.32 9.90
C ARG A 121 5.20 2.59 9.10
N LEU A 122 4.52 2.46 7.98
CA LEU A 122 3.99 3.58 7.22
C LEU A 122 2.57 3.88 7.73
N VAL A 123 2.35 5.15 8.07
CA VAL A 123 1.05 5.68 8.50
C VAL A 123 0.68 6.82 7.55
N PRO A 124 -0.11 6.56 6.49
CA PRO A 124 -0.66 7.61 5.64
C PRO A 124 -1.57 8.53 6.47
N GLU A 125 -1.44 9.85 6.31
CA GLU A 125 -2.31 10.83 6.98
C GLU A 125 -3.73 10.72 6.45
N SER A 126 -3.86 10.52 5.13
CA SER A 126 -5.12 10.25 4.46
C SER A 126 -4.98 9.09 3.46
N GLY A 127 -6.14 8.61 2.99
CA GLY A 127 -6.20 7.50 2.04
C GLY A 127 -6.14 6.11 2.68
N SER A 128 -6.26 5.09 1.82
CA SER A 128 -6.40 3.70 2.26
C SER A 128 -5.05 3.04 2.49
N VAL A 129 -4.80 2.56 3.72
CA VAL A 129 -3.61 1.76 4.02
C VAL A 129 -3.58 0.45 3.23
N LEU A 130 -4.73 -0.09 2.87
CA LEU A 130 -4.82 -1.27 2.01
C LEU A 130 -4.33 -0.95 0.59
N ARG A 131 -4.61 0.26 0.09
CA ARG A 131 -4.10 0.73 -1.21
C ARG A 131 -2.57 0.84 -1.18
N TRP A 132 -2.02 1.49 -0.16
CA TRP A 132 -0.56 1.57 0.03
C TRP A 132 0.08 0.19 0.17
N GLY A 133 -0.47 -0.66 1.03
CA GLY A 133 0.01 -2.03 1.22
C GLY A 133 0.01 -2.82 -0.09
N HIS A 134 -1.08 -2.74 -0.87
CA HIS A 134 -1.20 -3.42 -2.15
C HIS A 134 -0.14 -2.96 -3.15
N PHE A 135 -0.01 -1.64 -3.36
CA PHE A 135 0.97 -1.09 -4.31
C PHE A 135 2.41 -1.45 -3.92
N ILE A 136 2.80 -1.24 -2.65
CA ILE A 136 4.16 -1.55 -2.18
C ILE A 136 4.44 -3.05 -2.32
N HIS A 137 3.49 -3.91 -1.96
CA HIS A 137 3.65 -5.36 -2.05
C HIS A 137 3.83 -5.84 -3.49
N ARG A 138 2.95 -5.40 -4.41
CA ARG A 138 3.00 -5.83 -5.83
C ARG A 138 4.32 -5.41 -6.48
N TRP A 139 4.74 -4.17 -6.26
CA TRP A 139 6.03 -3.68 -6.77
C TRP A 139 7.21 -4.45 -6.19
N ARG A 140 7.23 -4.68 -4.87
CA ARG A 140 8.26 -5.52 -4.24
C ARG A 140 8.33 -6.90 -4.89
N CYS A 141 7.20 -7.58 -5.05
CA CYS A 141 7.16 -8.91 -5.64
C CYS A 141 7.66 -8.89 -7.10
N SER A 142 7.25 -7.90 -7.89
CA SER A 142 7.71 -7.76 -9.28
C SER A 142 9.22 -7.46 -9.38
N VAL A 143 9.76 -6.59 -8.52
CA VAL A 143 11.21 -6.26 -8.51
C VAL A 143 12.05 -7.43 -8.04
N GLN A 144 11.57 -8.19 -7.05
CA GLN A 144 12.30 -9.33 -6.49
C GLN A 144 12.05 -10.66 -7.22
N GLY A 145 11.16 -10.70 -8.22
CA GLY A 145 10.77 -11.93 -8.91
C GLY A 145 10.06 -12.94 -8.00
N LEU A 146 9.28 -12.45 -7.03
CA LEU A 146 8.55 -13.29 -6.07
C LEU A 146 7.12 -13.58 -6.54
N PRO A 147 6.54 -14.72 -6.13
CA PRO A 147 5.14 -15.01 -6.41
C PRO A 147 4.20 -13.98 -5.76
N HIS A 148 3.11 -13.68 -6.45
CA HIS A 148 2.05 -12.80 -5.96
C HIS A 148 1.23 -13.54 -4.92
N THR A 149 1.55 -13.33 -3.64
CA THR A 149 0.76 -13.85 -2.53
C THR A 149 -0.18 -12.77 -2.00
N PRO A 150 -1.40 -13.10 -1.57
CA PRO A 150 -2.26 -12.14 -0.88
C PRO A 150 -1.54 -11.50 0.31
N LEU A 151 -1.86 -10.24 0.58
CA LEU A 151 -1.42 -9.58 1.81
C LEU A 151 -2.04 -10.30 3.02
N GLY A 152 -1.20 -10.77 3.94
CA GLY A 152 -1.58 -11.29 5.25
C GLY A 152 -1.54 -10.24 6.34
#